data_AF-A0AAV6V9G4-F1
#
_entry.id   AF-A0AAV6V9G4-F1
#
_cell.length_a   1.000
_cell.length_b   1.000
_cell.length_c   1.000
_cell.angle_alpha   90.00
_cell.angle_beta   90.00
_cell.angle_gamma   90.00
#
_symmetry.space_group_name_H-M   'P 1'
#
loop_
_entity.id
_entity.type
_entity.pdbx_description
1 polymer ?
#
loop_
_entity_poly.entity_id
_entity_poly.type
_entity_poly.pdbx_seq_one_letter_code
_entity_poly.pdbx_strand_id
1 'polypeptide(L)'
;MLYDSIYGDFFLMAPNDTANVPHWWNSAEPLWITAEKRGIRSALYWWDGCQIEIRGLRPTFCRKYKYVGSSWPNVYDDTREALMSSLQLFERNEVQLAQIYYEPVDYHGHKFGPDSPERKRAVQEIDNLLNLAQMEMLNRGLHNKVNMVVVSDHGMTSTDTKGLGVINLQQLVDISDIKYMVYYGATSMLLPYDGKTQKVYEALKGVPGLQVYLKDDIPEHYHIKHNRLTLPILLVASKHYYIQGLDIPGKSIPTGSSISLGSHGYDPYQVSDMRGIFFARGPGVRKNFITPPLQMVDIYGILCELLGFPPLPNNGTKEIAHGIVALPYSSANRLNRGSWTIIILTIKLLLCSYLHTNFVNLT
;
A
#
# COMPACT_ATOMS: atom_id res chain seq x y z
N MET A 1 -7.64 -5.64 7.81
CA MET A 1 -9.00 -5.70 8.40
C MET A 1 -9.02 -4.86 9.67
N LEU A 2 -10.15 -4.22 9.99
CA LEU A 2 -10.28 -3.35 11.16
C LEU A 2 -11.66 -3.54 11.82
N TYR A 3 -11.79 -3.14 13.09
CA TYR A 3 -13.06 -3.05 13.80
C TYR A 3 -13.22 -1.64 14.35
N ASP A 4 -14.42 -1.09 14.21
CA ASP A 4 -14.77 0.22 14.74
C ASP A 4 -15.83 0.08 15.83
N SER A 5 -15.44 0.29 17.08
CA SER A 5 -16.33 0.15 18.23
C SER A 5 -17.43 1.22 18.29
N ILE A 6 -17.27 2.36 17.60
CA ILE A 6 -18.29 3.42 17.56
C ILE A 6 -19.44 3.00 16.66
N TYR A 7 -19.15 2.40 15.50
CA TYR A 7 -20.16 1.97 14.54
C TYR A 7 -20.56 0.51 14.69
N GLY A 8 -19.78 -0.29 15.45
CA GLY A 8 -19.97 -1.74 15.53
C GLY A 8 -19.71 -2.46 14.21
N ASP A 9 -18.86 -1.89 13.35
CA ASP A 9 -18.65 -2.33 11.96
C ASP A 9 -17.23 -2.87 11.73
N PHE A 10 -17.07 -3.70 10.69
CA PHE A 10 -15.80 -4.30 10.30
C PHE A 10 -15.37 -3.86 8.91
N PHE A 11 -14.15 -3.37 8.81
CA PHE A 11 -13.52 -3.16 7.51
C PHE A 11 -12.90 -4.47 7.02
N LEU A 12 -13.47 -5.02 5.95
CA LEU A 12 -12.89 -6.08 5.15
C LEU A 12 -12.35 -5.49 3.85
N MET A 13 -11.20 -5.98 3.37
CA MET A 13 -10.58 -5.45 2.16
C MET A 13 -11.50 -5.64 0.94
N ALA A 14 -11.38 -4.75 -0.05
CA ALA A 14 -12.03 -4.91 -1.33
C ALA A 14 -11.71 -6.32 -1.91
N PRO A 15 -12.65 -6.95 -2.63
CA PRO A 15 -13.91 -6.43 -3.14
C PRO A 15 -15.09 -6.51 -2.15
N ASN A 16 -14.85 -6.75 -0.86
CA ASN A 16 -15.93 -6.78 0.13
C ASN A 16 -16.64 -5.41 0.23
N ASP A 17 -17.98 -5.42 0.34
CA ASP A 17 -18.78 -4.19 0.38
C ASP A 17 -18.52 -3.34 1.63
N THR A 18 -18.06 -3.91 2.74
CA THR A 18 -17.74 -3.11 3.94
C THR A 18 -16.55 -2.19 3.71
N ALA A 19 -15.68 -2.49 2.73
CA ALA A 19 -14.62 -1.57 2.29
C ALA A 19 -15.20 -0.25 1.76
N ASN A 20 -16.43 -0.27 1.23
CA ASN A 20 -17.04 0.86 0.52
C ASN A 20 -17.76 1.84 1.46
N VAL A 21 -17.80 1.56 2.77
CA VAL A 21 -18.53 2.40 3.73
C VAL A 21 -17.76 3.71 3.98
N PRO A 22 -18.37 4.91 3.76
CA PRO A 22 -17.65 6.18 3.77
C PRO A 22 -16.94 6.53 5.09
N HIS A 23 -17.43 6.07 6.25
CA HIS A 23 -16.86 6.47 7.54
C HIS A 23 -15.40 6.00 7.73
N TRP A 24 -14.97 4.96 7.01
CA TRP A 24 -13.59 4.49 6.99
C TRP A 24 -12.62 5.46 6.29
N TRP A 25 -13.12 6.29 5.39
CA TRP A 25 -12.31 7.08 4.44
C TRP A 25 -12.30 8.58 4.71
N ASN A 26 -12.92 9.02 5.81
CA ASN A 26 -13.13 10.44 6.09
C ASN A 26 -12.00 11.10 6.91
N SER A 27 -11.07 10.32 7.46
CA SER A 27 -10.00 10.82 8.33
C SER A 27 -8.93 11.67 7.61
N ALA A 28 -8.78 11.49 6.30
CA ALA A 28 -7.81 12.21 5.48
C ALA A 28 -8.37 12.52 4.09
N GLU A 29 -7.65 13.31 3.31
CA GLU A 29 -7.97 13.59 1.90
C GLU A 29 -6.95 12.89 0.99
N PRO A 30 -7.36 11.95 0.13
CA PRO A 30 -6.42 11.28 -0.78
C PRO A 30 -5.98 12.24 -1.91
N LEU A 31 -4.85 11.88 -2.54
CA LEU A 31 -4.25 12.68 -3.63
C LEU A 31 -5.24 13.00 -4.75
N TRP A 32 -5.99 12.01 -5.22
CA TRP A 32 -6.92 12.21 -6.33
C TRP A 32 -8.06 13.17 -5.97
N ILE A 33 -8.53 13.20 -4.71
CA ILE A 33 -9.49 14.24 -4.26
C ILE A 33 -8.82 15.61 -4.27
N THR A 34 -7.59 15.69 -3.76
CA THR A 34 -6.82 16.95 -3.73
C THR A 34 -6.66 17.52 -5.15
N ALA A 35 -6.41 16.64 -6.12
CA ALA A 35 -6.29 16.93 -7.54
C ALA A 35 -7.63 17.36 -8.18
N GLU A 36 -8.69 16.57 -8.01
CA GLU A 36 -10.02 16.87 -8.60
C GLU A 36 -10.56 18.22 -8.11
N LYS A 37 -10.39 18.56 -6.83
CA LYS A 37 -10.73 19.88 -6.27
C LYS A 37 -10.01 21.05 -6.94
N ARG A 38 -8.89 20.79 -7.60
CA ARG A 38 -8.06 21.77 -8.32
C ARG A 38 -8.25 21.69 -9.83
N GLY A 39 -9.25 20.93 -10.31
CA GLY A 39 -9.54 20.76 -11.73
C GLY A 39 -8.56 19.81 -12.44
N ILE A 40 -7.78 19.02 -11.70
CA ILE A 40 -6.89 17.98 -12.24
C ILE A 40 -7.69 16.68 -12.25
N ARG A 41 -8.11 16.25 -13.44
CA ARG A 41 -8.94 15.06 -13.63
C ARG A 41 -8.11 13.79 -13.48
N SER A 42 -8.70 12.77 -12.85
CA SER A 42 -7.99 11.55 -12.44
C SER A 42 -8.59 10.26 -12.99
N ALA A 43 -7.73 9.31 -13.36
CA ALA A 43 -8.09 7.96 -13.77
C ALA A 43 -7.47 6.92 -12.84
N LEU A 44 -8.31 6.19 -12.09
CA LEU A 44 -7.88 5.22 -11.10
C LEU A 44 -8.22 3.80 -11.59
N TYR A 45 -7.24 2.91 -11.55
CA TYR A 45 -7.34 1.52 -11.98
C TYR A 45 -6.98 0.59 -10.81
N TRP A 46 -8.00 -0.08 -10.27
CA TRP A 46 -7.92 -1.00 -9.13
C TRP A 46 -7.32 -0.41 -7.86
N TRP A 47 -7.33 0.93 -7.77
CA TRP A 47 -6.83 1.66 -6.62
C TRP A 47 -7.89 1.73 -5.53
N ASP A 48 -7.54 1.32 -4.31
CA ASP A 48 -8.45 1.32 -3.18
C ASP A 48 -9.01 2.70 -2.88
N GLY A 49 -10.33 2.78 -2.74
CA GLY A 49 -11.06 4.01 -2.50
C GLY A 49 -11.57 4.70 -3.77
N CYS A 50 -11.18 4.28 -4.98
CA CYS A 50 -11.71 4.89 -6.21
C CYS A 50 -13.23 4.68 -6.35
N GLN A 51 -13.75 3.59 -5.79
CA GLN A 51 -15.16 3.21 -5.85
C GLN A 51 -16.05 3.97 -4.86
N ILE A 52 -15.46 4.79 -3.99
CA ILE A 52 -16.11 5.42 -2.85
C ILE A 52 -16.21 6.91 -3.11
N GLU A 53 -17.33 7.51 -2.71
CA GLU A 53 -17.44 8.95 -2.66
C GLU A 53 -16.76 9.46 -1.38
N ILE A 54 -15.68 10.22 -1.55
CA ILE A 54 -14.92 10.80 -0.43
C ILE A 54 -15.12 12.31 -0.51
N ARG A 55 -15.62 12.93 0.57
CA ARG A 55 -15.86 14.39 0.63
C ARG A 55 -16.71 14.92 -0.55
N GLY A 56 -17.70 14.14 -0.99
CA GLY A 56 -18.62 14.51 -2.07
C GLY A 56 -18.06 14.37 -3.48
N LEU A 57 -16.89 13.75 -3.65
CA LEU A 57 -16.22 13.60 -4.95
C LEU A 57 -15.82 12.15 -5.22
N ARG A 58 -15.72 11.85 -6.51
CA ARG A 58 -15.19 10.60 -7.08
C ARG A 58 -14.14 10.95 -8.13
N PRO A 59 -13.19 10.05 -8.43
CA PRO A 59 -12.28 10.29 -9.54
C PRO A 59 -13.05 10.35 -10.86
N THR A 60 -12.53 11.07 -11.84
CA THR A 60 -13.12 11.18 -13.18
C THR A 60 -13.35 9.80 -13.82
N PHE A 61 -12.39 8.89 -13.67
CA PHE A 61 -12.52 7.48 -14.07
C PHE A 61 -12.11 6.55 -12.92
N CYS A 62 -12.87 5.47 -12.70
CA CYS A 62 -12.52 4.42 -11.74
C CYS A 62 -12.83 3.04 -12.33
N ARG A 63 -11.82 2.17 -12.35
CA ARG A 63 -12.01 0.72 -12.47
C ARG A 63 -11.86 0.10 -11.09
N LYS A 64 -12.95 -0.48 -10.58
CA LYS A 64 -12.99 -1.10 -9.24
C LYS A 64 -12.00 -2.27 -9.16
N TYR A 65 -11.41 -2.44 -7.99
CA TYR A 65 -10.52 -3.55 -7.69
C TYR A 65 -11.16 -4.92 -7.98
N LYS A 66 -10.34 -5.85 -8.46
CA LYS A 66 -10.65 -7.26 -8.67
C LYS A 66 -9.55 -8.08 -7.98
N TYR A 67 -9.87 -9.25 -7.44
CA TYR A 67 -8.89 -10.09 -6.75
C TYR A 67 -8.28 -11.15 -7.68
N VAL A 68 -6.95 -11.15 -7.82
CA VAL A 68 -6.17 -12.10 -8.66
C VAL A 68 -6.44 -13.55 -8.28
N GLY A 69 -6.63 -13.86 -7.00
CA GLY A 69 -6.83 -15.23 -6.53
C GLY A 69 -8.15 -15.89 -6.96
N SER A 70 -9.10 -15.15 -7.56
CA SER A 70 -10.41 -15.70 -7.92
C SER A 70 -11.10 -15.07 -9.12
N SER A 71 -10.96 -13.75 -9.31
CA SER A 71 -11.84 -12.96 -10.20
C SER A 71 -11.08 -12.17 -11.27
N TRP A 72 -9.75 -12.27 -11.31
CA TRP A 72 -8.92 -11.47 -12.20
C TRP A 72 -7.85 -12.27 -12.97
N PRO A 73 -8.26 -13.21 -13.84
CA PRO A 73 -7.32 -14.04 -14.60
C PRO A 73 -6.49 -13.26 -15.65
N ASN A 74 -7.02 -12.15 -16.18
CA ASN A 74 -6.41 -11.37 -17.27
C ASN A 74 -5.67 -10.11 -16.77
N VAL A 75 -5.16 -10.13 -15.54
CA VAL A 75 -4.51 -8.97 -14.90
C VAL A 75 -3.40 -8.34 -15.73
N TYR A 76 -2.60 -9.14 -16.44
CA TYR A 76 -1.53 -8.64 -17.32
C TYR A 76 -2.09 -7.78 -18.47
N ASP A 77 -3.06 -8.32 -19.22
CA ASP A 77 -3.65 -7.63 -20.37
C ASP A 77 -4.49 -6.42 -19.92
N ASP A 78 -5.24 -6.57 -18.83
CA ASP A 78 -5.99 -5.47 -18.22
C ASP A 78 -5.02 -4.32 -17.82
N THR A 79 -3.87 -4.64 -17.20
CA THR A 79 -2.86 -3.64 -16.80
C THR A 79 -2.22 -2.97 -18.02
N ARG A 80 -1.92 -3.74 -19.07
CA ARG A 80 -1.47 -3.21 -20.35
C ARG A 80 -2.48 -2.21 -20.93
N GLU A 81 -3.76 -2.58 -20.95
CA GLU A 81 -4.84 -1.72 -21.44
C GLU A 81 -4.97 -0.44 -20.59
N ALA A 82 -4.88 -0.55 -19.27
CA ALA A 82 -4.91 0.60 -18.36
C ALA A 82 -3.76 1.59 -18.61
N LEU A 83 -2.55 1.09 -18.83
CA LEU A 83 -1.39 1.91 -19.20
C LEU A 83 -1.62 2.64 -20.52
N MET A 84 -2.05 1.92 -21.56
CA MET A 84 -2.30 2.51 -22.89
C MET A 84 -3.44 3.53 -22.87
N SER A 85 -4.51 3.21 -22.16
CA SER A 85 -5.67 4.09 -21.97
C SER A 85 -5.25 5.37 -21.23
N SER A 86 -4.41 5.26 -20.19
CA SER A 86 -3.90 6.42 -19.48
C SER A 86 -3.11 7.35 -20.40
N LEU A 87 -2.19 6.80 -21.21
CA LEU A 87 -1.43 7.58 -22.19
C LEU A 87 -2.34 8.28 -23.21
N GLN A 88 -3.37 7.60 -23.70
CA GLN A 88 -4.35 8.19 -24.62
C GLN A 88 -5.16 9.32 -23.96
N LEU A 89 -5.61 9.15 -22.72
CA LEU A 89 -6.35 10.18 -21.99
C LEU A 89 -5.48 11.42 -21.76
N PHE A 90 -4.18 11.24 -21.53
CA PHE A 90 -3.24 12.35 -21.40
C PHE A 90 -2.99 13.09 -22.71
N GLU A 91 -2.83 12.35 -23.81
CA GLU A 91 -2.68 12.92 -25.15
C GLU A 91 -3.88 13.80 -25.51
N ARG A 92 -5.09 13.38 -25.12
CA ARG A 92 -6.34 14.13 -25.29
C ARG A 92 -6.59 15.20 -24.22
N ASN A 93 -5.70 15.31 -23.23
CA ASN A 93 -5.83 16.20 -22.07
C ASN A 93 -7.15 16.00 -21.30
N GLU A 94 -7.68 14.77 -21.30
CA GLU A 94 -8.90 14.41 -20.58
C GLU A 94 -8.62 14.15 -19.09
N VAL A 95 -7.40 13.69 -18.76
CA VAL A 95 -6.92 13.49 -17.39
C VAL A 95 -5.46 13.95 -17.25
N GLN A 96 -5.03 14.16 -16.02
CA GLN A 96 -3.68 14.61 -15.66
C GLN A 96 -3.04 13.72 -14.59
N LEU A 97 -3.85 12.88 -13.91
CA LEU A 97 -3.38 11.91 -12.94
C LEU A 97 -3.93 10.53 -13.33
N ALA A 98 -3.05 9.54 -13.46
CA ALA A 98 -3.44 8.13 -13.51
C ALA A 98 -2.84 7.38 -12.31
N GLN A 99 -3.61 6.55 -11.63
CA GLN A 99 -3.12 5.65 -10.58
C GLN A 99 -3.50 4.20 -10.91
N ILE A 100 -2.52 3.32 -11.01
CA ILE A 100 -2.72 1.92 -11.42
C ILE A 100 -2.11 1.01 -10.37
N TYR A 101 -2.89 0.06 -9.86
CA TYR A 101 -2.45 -0.94 -8.88
C TYR A 101 -2.21 -2.30 -9.54
N TYR A 102 -1.07 -2.92 -9.24
CA TYR A 102 -0.68 -4.25 -9.75
C TYR A 102 -0.45 -5.25 -8.60
N GLU A 103 -1.42 -6.15 -8.40
CA GLU A 103 -1.44 -7.15 -7.33
C GLU A 103 -0.52 -8.38 -7.51
N PRO A 104 -0.30 -8.95 -8.71
CA PRO A 104 0.26 -10.30 -8.87
C PRO A 104 1.53 -10.60 -8.10
N VAL A 105 2.42 -9.61 -7.95
CA VAL A 105 3.70 -9.79 -7.24
C VAL A 105 3.49 -10.14 -5.76
N ASP A 106 2.53 -9.51 -5.08
CA ASP A 106 2.18 -9.78 -3.69
C ASP A 106 1.42 -11.09 -3.55
N TYR A 107 0.42 -11.30 -4.41
CA TYR A 107 -0.36 -12.54 -4.42
C TYR A 107 0.54 -13.78 -4.59
N HIS A 108 1.45 -13.74 -5.56
CA HIS A 108 2.40 -14.85 -5.76
C HIS A 108 3.42 -14.94 -4.63
N GLY A 109 3.81 -13.82 -4.01
CA GLY A 109 4.65 -13.80 -2.82
C GLY A 109 4.02 -14.51 -1.63
N HIS A 110 2.74 -14.25 -1.33
CA HIS A 110 1.98 -14.96 -0.29
C HIS A 110 1.83 -16.44 -0.62
N LYS A 111 1.43 -16.75 -1.86
CA LYS A 111 1.04 -18.11 -2.24
C LYS A 111 2.20 -19.07 -2.41
N PHE A 112 3.33 -18.60 -2.95
CA PHE A 112 4.47 -19.43 -3.32
C PHE A 112 5.77 -19.05 -2.59
N GLY A 113 5.77 -17.95 -1.84
CA GLY A 113 6.94 -17.43 -1.15
C GLY A 113 7.67 -16.33 -1.94
N PRO A 114 8.45 -15.48 -1.27
CA PRO A 114 9.09 -14.30 -1.87
C PRO A 114 10.14 -14.63 -2.95
N ASP A 115 10.78 -15.80 -2.88
CA ASP A 115 11.85 -16.24 -3.80
C ASP A 115 11.36 -17.17 -4.93
N SER A 116 10.05 -17.37 -5.02
CA SER A 116 9.43 -18.32 -5.95
C SER A 116 9.59 -17.92 -7.42
N PRO A 117 9.69 -18.89 -8.35
CA PRO A 117 9.65 -18.63 -9.79
C PRO A 117 8.40 -17.87 -10.24
N GLU A 118 7.25 -18.15 -9.63
CA GLU A 118 5.95 -17.51 -9.90
C GLU A 118 6.01 -16.02 -9.59
N ARG A 119 6.52 -15.66 -8.40
CA ARG A 119 6.69 -14.26 -8.02
C ARG A 119 7.70 -13.57 -8.93
N LYS A 120 8.82 -14.22 -9.26
CA LYS A 120 9.82 -13.68 -10.21
C LYS A 120 9.21 -13.41 -11.58
N ARG A 121 8.35 -14.30 -12.09
CA ARG A 121 7.63 -14.10 -13.35
C ARG A 121 6.70 -12.89 -13.27
N ALA A 122 5.95 -12.73 -12.18
CA ALA A 122 5.09 -11.56 -11.98
C ALA A 122 5.86 -10.23 -11.96
N VAL A 123 7.10 -10.23 -11.42
CA VAL A 123 8.01 -9.06 -11.49
C VAL A 123 8.47 -8.79 -12.93
N GLN A 124 8.84 -9.83 -13.68
CA GLN A 124 9.24 -9.68 -15.09
C GLN A 124 8.08 -9.16 -15.96
N GLU A 125 6.87 -9.63 -15.70
CA GLU A 125 5.67 -9.19 -16.41
C GLU A 125 5.42 -7.69 -16.24
N ILE A 126 5.45 -7.17 -15.01
CA ILE A 126 5.27 -5.73 -14.80
C ILE A 126 6.44 -4.90 -15.30
N ASP A 127 7.68 -5.41 -15.24
CA ASP A 127 8.84 -4.76 -15.86
C ASP A 127 8.67 -4.61 -17.38
N ASN A 128 8.18 -5.67 -18.06
CA ASN A 128 7.86 -5.63 -19.49
C ASN A 128 6.77 -4.58 -19.81
N LEU A 129 5.73 -4.48 -18.97
CA LEU A 129 4.67 -3.49 -19.13
C LEU A 129 5.17 -2.05 -18.90
N LEU A 130 6.06 -1.84 -17.93
CA LEU A 130 6.71 -0.55 -17.71
C LEU A 130 7.60 -0.15 -18.88
N ASN A 131 8.35 -1.09 -19.45
CA ASN A 131 9.15 -0.85 -20.64
C ASN A 131 8.26 -0.50 -21.85
N LEU A 132 7.17 -1.24 -22.05
CA LEU A 132 6.17 -0.94 -23.09
C LEU A 132 5.59 0.47 -22.91
N ALA A 133 5.19 0.84 -21.69
CA ALA A 133 4.66 2.17 -21.42
C ALA A 133 5.66 3.28 -21.73
N GLN A 134 6.95 3.10 -21.42
CA GLN A 134 7.99 4.06 -21.76
C GLN A 134 8.22 4.18 -23.28
N MET A 135 8.23 3.06 -24.01
CA MET A 135 8.32 3.09 -25.47
C MET A 135 7.11 3.80 -26.10
N GLU A 136 5.91 3.52 -25.60
CA GLU A 136 4.68 4.17 -26.08
C GLU A 136 4.64 5.67 -25.73
N MET A 137 5.19 6.07 -24.59
CA MET A 137 5.40 7.48 -24.27
C MET A 137 6.33 8.18 -25.27
N LEU A 138 7.39 7.50 -25.73
CA LEU A 138 8.27 8.04 -26.78
C LEU A 138 7.53 8.16 -28.12
N ASN A 139 6.87 7.09 -28.56
CA ASN A 139 6.13 7.02 -29.83
C ASN A 139 5.02 8.08 -29.93
N ARG A 140 4.39 8.43 -28.80
CA ARG A 140 3.30 9.41 -28.72
C ARG A 140 3.77 10.84 -28.40
N GLY A 141 5.08 11.08 -28.31
CA GLY A 141 5.62 12.39 -27.93
C GLY A 141 5.28 12.83 -26.50
N LEU A 142 5.01 11.88 -25.61
CA LEU A 142 4.66 12.07 -24.20
C LEU A 142 5.88 11.96 -23.25
N HIS A 143 7.02 11.46 -23.73
CA HIS A 143 8.22 11.21 -22.91
C HIS A 143 8.69 12.44 -22.12
N ASN A 144 8.62 13.64 -22.70
CA ASN A 144 9.01 14.89 -22.05
C ASN A 144 7.82 15.63 -21.39
N LYS A 145 6.67 14.97 -21.24
CA LYS A 145 5.43 15.56 -20.70
C LYS A 145 4.87 14.80 -19.50
N VAL A 146 5.18 13.51 -19.40
CA VAL A 146 4.62 12.61 -18.37
C VAL A 146 5.70 12.26 -17.36
N ASN A 147 5.37 12.38 -16.07
CA ASN A 147 6.13 11.79 -14.98
C ASN A 147 5.58 10.39 -14.66
N MET A 148 6.42 9.38 -14.67
CA MET A 148 6.11 8.02 -14.22
C MET A 148 6.74 7.80 -12.85
N VAL A 149 5.92 7.47 -11.86
CA VAL A 149 6.36 7.15 -10.50
C VAL A 149 5.94 5.72 -10.18
N VAL A 150 6.89 4.89 -9.78
CA VAL A 150 6.71 3.47 -9.44
C VAL A 150 7.01 3.28 -7.95
N VAL A 151 6.02 2.85 -7.17
CA VAL A 151 6.16 2.65 -5.71
C VAL A 151 5.65 1.28 -5.28
N SER A 152 6.08 0.81 -4.11
CA SER A 152 5.46 -0.31 -3.40
C SER A 152 4.91 0.14 -2.06
N ASP A 153 3.81 -0.46 -1.62
CA ASP A 153 3.23 -0.23 -0.30
C ASP A 153 4.03 -0.90 0.82
N HIS A 154 4.60 -2.07 0.55
CA HIS A 154 5.43 -2.80 1.50
C HIS A 154 6.38 -3.79 0.80
N GLY A 155 7.17 -4.46 1.63
CA GLY A 155 7.97 -5.61 1.25
C GLY A 155 7.34 -6.97 1.62
N MET A 156 8.14 -8.03 1.75
CA MET A 156 7.68 -9.42 1.97
C MET A 156 8.78 -10.31 2.54
N THR A 157 8.59 -10.96 3.68
CA THR A 157 9.54 -11.96 4.17
C THR A 157 9.01 -13.38 3.94
N SER A 158 9.92 -14.35 3.97
CA SER A 158 9.53 -15.76 3.87
C SER A 158 8.91 -16.21 5.18
N THR A 159 7.77 -16.88 5.09
CA THR A 159 7.10 -17.57 6.18
C THR A 159 6.89 -19.04 5.84
N ASP A 160 7.81 -19.60 5.03
CA ASP A 160 7.89 -21.04 4.82
C ASP A 160 7.95 -21.74 6.19
N THR A 161 7.14 -22.78 6.34
CA THR A 161 6.90 -23.46 7.62
C THR A 161 8.15 -24.11 8.22
N LYS A 162 9.20 -24.33 7.41
CA LYS A 162 10.45 -24.91 7.89
C LYS A 162 11.18 -23.94 8.83
N GLY A 163 11.04 -24.16 10.13
CA GLY A 163 11.68 -23.34 11.17
C GLY A 163 10.90 -22.09 11.56
N LEU A 164 9.66 -21.95 11.10
CA LEU A 164 8.77 -20.85 11.49
C LEU A 164 8.23 -21.05 12.91
N GLY A 165 8.39 -20.04 13.77
CA GLY A 165 7.75 -20.01 15.08
C GLY A 165 6.27 -19.64 14.97
N VAL A 166 5.36 -20.60 15.14
CA VAL A 166 3.92 -20.33 15.09
C VAL A 166 3.40 -19.98 16.48
N ILE A 167 2.83 -18.78 16.60
CA ILE A 167 2.19 -18.30 17.82
C ILE A 167 0.71 -18.63 17.74
N ASN A 168 0.29 -19.68 18.44
CA ASN A 168 -1.10 -20.12 18.50
C ASN A 168 -1.77 -19.58 19.77
N LEU A 169 -2.55 -18.50 19.62
CA LEU A 169 -3.22 -17.86 20.77
C LEU A 169 -4.15 -18.81 21.52
N GLN A 170 -4.75 -19.81 20.85
CA GLN A 170 -5.66 -20.78 21.50
C GLN A 170 -4.97 -21.65 22.56
N GLN A 171 -3.65 -21.75 22.52
CA GLN A 171 -2.85 -22.48 23.50
C GLN A 171 -2.32 -21.58 24.63
N LEU A 172 -2.40 -20.26 24.46
CA LEU A 172 -1.77 -19.27 25.33
C LEU A 172 -2.79 -18.50 26.18
N VAL A 173 -4.00 -18.30 25.67
CA VAL A 173 -5.04 -17.53 26.34
C VAL A 173 -6.39 -18.24 26.31
N ASP A 174 -7.24 -17.89 27.28
CA ASP A 174 -8.65 -18.29 27.25
C ASP A 174 -9.36 -17.48 26.16
N ILE A 175 -9.68 -18.14 25.05
CA ILE A 175 -10.34 -17.51 23.89
C ILE A 175 -11.72 -16.95 24.24
N SER A 176 -12.36 -17.39 25.34
CA SER A 176 -13.62 -16.80 25.81
C SER A 176 -13.45 -15.36 26.29
N ASP A 177 -12.24 -14.95 26.69
CA ASP A 177 -11.92 -13.58 27.10
C ASP A 177 -11.74 -12.60 25.92
N ILE A 178 -11.57 -13.11 24.69
CA ILE A 178 -11.39 -12.30 23.48
C ILE A 178 -12.73 -12.10 22.77
N LYS A 179 -13.14 -10.85 22.57
CA LYS A 179 -14.29 -10.50 21.74
C LYS A 179 -13.93 -10.61 20.26
N TYR A 180 -12.91 -9.87 19.81
CA TYR A 180 -12.42 -9.92 18.42
C TYR A 180 -10.89 -9.97 18.35
N MET A 181 -10.40 -10.71 17.35
CA MET A 181 -9.05 -10.63 16.81
C MET A 181 -9.17 -10.06 15.40
N VAL A 182 -8.48 -8.95 15.12
CA VAL A 182 -8.44 -8.38 13.77
C VAL A 182 -7.05 -8.52 13.19
N TYR A 183 -7.01 -9.04 11.96
CA TYR A 183 -5.80 -9.44 11.26
C TYR A 183 -5.03 -10.57 11.98
N TYR A 184 -4.06 -11.16 11.29
CA TYR A 184 -3.13 -12.15 11.83
C TYR A 184 -1.91 -12.25 10.91
N GLY A 185 -0.91 -13.02 11.32
CA GLY A 185 0.37 -13.16 10.62
C GLY A 185 1.46 -12.36 11.30
N ALA A 186 1.98 -11.33 10.64
CA ALA A 186 3.05 -10.53 11.21
C ALA A 186 2.59 -9.63 12.36
N THR A 187 1.33 -9.16 12.30
CA THR A 187 0.70 -8.31 13.31
C THR A 187 -0.74 -8.73 13.52
N SER A 188 -1.28 -8.41 14.69
CA SER A 188 -2.69 -8.58 15.02
C SER A 188 -3.08 -7.57 16.08
N MET A 189 -4.35 -7.20 16.13
CA MET A 189 -4.90 -6.49 17.28
C MET A 189 -6.00 -7.30 17.94
N LEU A 190 -6.08 -7.25 19.27
CA LEU A 190 -7.11 -7.94 20.05
C LEU A 190 -8.02 -6.92 20.73
N LEU A 191 -9.32 -7.22 20.70
CA LEU A 191 -10.33 -6.62 21.57
C LEU A 191 -10.79 -7.67 22.58
N PRO A 192 -10.26 -7.65 23.81
CA PRO A 192 -10.80 -8.42 24.92
C PRO A 192 -12.19 -7.91 25.36
N TYR A 193 -12.93 -8.75 26.08
CA TYR A 193 -14.11 -8.28 26.83
C TYR A 193 -13.71 -7.37 27.99
N ASP A 194 -14.66 -6.57 28.48
CA ASP A 194 -14.46 -5.64 29.58
C ASP A 194 -13.87 -6.34 30.81
N GLY A 195 -12.83 -5.74 31.39
CA GLY A 195 -12.10 -6.29 32.53
C GLY A 195 -11.13 -7.44 32.20
N LYS A 196 -11.01 -7.86 30.93
CA LYS A 196 -10.13 -8.98 30.53
C LYS A 196 -8.80 -8.54 29.92
N THR A 197 -8.63 -7.28 29.57
CA THR A 197 -7.42 -6.77 28.89
C THR A 197 -6.13 -7.15 29.61
N GLN A 198 -6.02 -6.90 30.91
CA GLN A 198 -4.79 -7.23 31.65
C GLN A 198 -4.53 -8.74 31.70
N LYS A 199 -5.57 -9.56 31.87
CA LYS A 199 -5.44 -11.02 31.89
C LYS A 199 -4.88 -11.54 30.56
N VAL A 200 -5.41 -11.05 29.43
CA VAL A 200 -4.92 -11.42 28.09
C VAL A 200 -3.49 -10.92 27.86
N TYR A 201 -3.19 -9.69 28.27
CA TYR A 201 -1.84 -9.11 28.15
C TYR A 201 -0.79 -9.95 28.91
N GLU A 202 -1.03 -10.25 30.19
CA GLU A 202 -0.07 -11.02 31.01
C GLU A 202 0.15 -12.44 30.49
N ALA A 203 -0.89 -13.06 29.93
CA ALA A 203 -0.78 -14.40 29.34
C ALA A 203 0.07 -14.44 28.05
N LEU A 204 0.15 -13.31 27.33
CA LEU A 204 0.93 -13.20 26.09
C LEU A 204 2.30 -12.56 26.30
N LYS A 205 2.48 -11.81 27.39
CA LYS A 205 3.75 -11.15 27.71
C LYS A 205 4.85 -12.19 27.91
N GLY A 206 5.94 -12.01 27.17
CA GLY A 206 7.11 -12.91 27.26
C GLY A 206 7.04 -14.14 26.35
N VAL A 207 5.97 -14.30 25.55
CA VAL A 207 5.93 -15.33 24.49
C VAL A 207 7.09 -15.08 23.51
N PRO A 208 7.95 -16.09 23.26
CA PRO A 208 9.07 -15.94 22.34
C PRO A 208 8.63 -15.49 20.95
N GLY A 209 9.30 -14.46 20.42
CA GLY A 209 9.00 -13.92 19.09
C GLY A 209 7.72 -13.09 19.00
N LEU A 210 7.11 -12.71 20.13
CA LEU A 210 5.94 -11.86 20.19
C LEU A 210 6.19 -10.63 21.06
N GLN A 211 6.06 -9.45 20.48
CA GLN A 211 5.95 -8.20 21.21
C GLN A 211 4.47 -7.91 21.45
N VAL A 212 4.12 -7.58 22.69
CA VAL A 212 2.74 -7.34 23.13
C VAL A 212 2.68 -5.95 23.74
N TYR A 213 1.83 -5.10 23.19
CA TYR A 213 1.64 -3.74 23.68
C TYR A 213 0.19 -3.54 24.12
N LEU A 214 -0.01 -3.00 25.30
CA LEU A 214 -1.26 -2.29 25.60
C LEU A 214 -1.29 -1.03 24.73
N LYS A 215 -2.49 -0.57 24.37
CA LYS A 215 -2.68 0.57 23.47
C LYS A 215 -1.83 1.79 23.84
N ASP A 216 -1.80 2.15 25.12
CA ASP A 216 -1.07 3.34 25.60
C ASP A 216 0.45 3.16 25.59
N ASP A 217 0.91 1.91 25.61
CA ASP A 217 2.34 1.52 25.59
C ASP A 217 2.87 1.28 24.18
N ILE A 218 2.03 1.40 23.14
CA ILE A 218 2.47 1.26 21.75
C ILE A 218 3.53 2.35 21.46
N PRO A 219 4.70 1.98 20.89
CA PRO A 219 5.75 2.94 20.55
C PRO A 219 5.28 4.08 19.65
N GLU A 220 5.69 5.31 20.00
CA GLU A 220 5.25 6.52 19.29
C GLU A 220 5.59 6.51 17.80
N HIS A 221 6.72 5.91 17.42
CA HIS A 221 7.19 5.86 16.04
C HIS A 221 6.29 5.04 15.10
N TYR A 222 5.36 4.23 15.65
CA TYR A 222 4.32 3.60 14.83
C TYR A 222 3.16 4.55 14.51
N HIS A 223 2.97 5.63 15.27
CA HIS A 223 1.92 6.63 15.06
C HIS A 223 0.48 6.08 15.03
N ILE A 224 0.22 4.92 15.64
CA ILE A 224 -1.12 4.29 15.66
C ILE A 224 -1.81 4.38 17.02
N LYS A 225 -1.09 4.62 18.11
CA LYS A 225 -1.65 4.50 19.48
C LYS A 225 -2.84 5.44 19.75
N HIS A 226 -2.81 6.63 19.14
CA HIS A 226 -3.86 7.65 19.26
C HIS A 226 -5.03 7.46 18.29
N ASN A 227 -4.99 6.44 17.43
CA ASN A 227 -6.08 6.15 16.52
C ASN A 227 -7.22 5.42 17.26
N ARG A 228 -8.47 5.82 16.99
CA ARG A 228 -9.65 5.17 17.55
C ARG A 228 -9.81 3.71 17.12
N LEU A 229 -9.31 3.35 15.94
CA LEU A 229 -9.37 2.00 15.37
C LEU A 229 -8.31 1.05 15.95
N THR A 230 -7.34 1.59 16.70
CA THR A 230 -6.37 0.78 17.44
C THR A 230 -7.05 0.13 18.64
N LEU A 231 -7.06 -1.20 18.66
CA LEU A 231 -7.70 -1.98 19.73
C LEU A 231 -6.80 -2.02 20.99
N PRO A 232 -7.33 -2.47 22.14
CA PRO A 232 -6.63 -2.42 23.42
C PRO A 232 -5.27 -3.14 23.47
N ILE A 233 -5.08 -4.18 22.67
CA ILE A 233 -3.82 -4.94 22.62
C ILE A 233 -3.33 -5.03 21.16
N LEU A 234 -2.08 -4.63 20.93
CA LEU A 234 -1.35 -4.85 19.69
C LEU A 234 -0.34 -5.98 19.88
N LEU A 235 -0.34 -6.90 18.91
CA LEU A 235 0.62 -7.99 18.79
C LEU A 235 1.51 -7.73 17.57
N VAL A 236 2.82 -7.79 17.77
CA VAL A 236 3.81 -7.67 16.70
C VAL A 236 4.74 -8.88 16.77
N ALA A 237 4.70 -9.73 15.74
CA ALA A 237 5.61 -10.85 15.64
C ALA A 237 7.01 -10.38 15.24
N SER A 238 8.04 -11.04 15.77
CA SER A 238 9.40 -10.91 15.27
C SER A 238 9.56 -11.62 13.91
N LYS A 239 10.59 -11.28 13.14
CA LYS A 239 10.97 -12.04 11.93
C LYS A 239 11.10 -13.53 12.27
N HIS A 240 10.65 -14.41 11.36
CA HIS A 240 10.57 -15.87 11.55
C HIS A 240 9.49 -16.36 12.53
N TYR A 241 8.62 -15.47 13.00
CA TYR A 241 7.41 -15.83 13.73
C TYR A 241 6.15 -15.45 12.96
N TYR A 242 5.05 -16.14 13.25
CA TYR A 242 3.74 -15.90 12.64
C TYR A 242 2.63 -16.09 13.68
N ILE A 243 1.81 -15.07 13.89
CA ILE A 243 0.61 -15.12 14.71
C ILE A 243 -0.47 -15.85 13.92
N GLN A 244 -0.85 -17.04 14.37
CA GLN A 244 -1.89 -17.81 13.71
C GLN A 244 -3.26 -17.18 13.97
N GLY A 245 -4.05 -17.00 12.92
CA GLY A 245 -5.44 -16.58 13.05
C GLY A 245 -6.31 -17.65 13.72
N LEU A 246 -7.48 -17.23 14.24
CA LEU A 246 -8.42 -18.16 14.85
C LEU A 246 -9.38 -18.69 13.80
N ASP A 247 -9.49 -20.02 13.71
CA ASP A 247 -10.53 -20.67 12.90
C ASP A 247 -11.84 -20.79 13.68
N ILE A 248 -12.27 -19.67 14.25
CA ILE A 248 -13.49 -19.54 15.05
C ILE A 248 -14.36 -18.44 14.43
N PRO A 249 -15.47 -18.79 13.77
CA PRO A 249 -16.38 -17.82 13.14
C PRO A 249 -16.79 -16.71 14.10
N GLY A 250 -16.69 -15.46 13.64
CA GLY A 250 -17.06 -14.28 14.41
C GLY A 250 -16.07 -13.84 15.49
N LYS A 251 -14.98 -14.60 15.73
CA LYS A 251 -13.90 -14.17 16.63
C LYS A 251 -12.68 -13.59 15.91
N SER A 252 -12.24 -14.18 14.80
CA SER A 252 -11.13 -13.65 13.99
C SER A 252 -11.62 -13.07 12.68
N ILE A 253 -11.04 -11.94 12.28
CA ILE A 253 -11.42 -11.20 11.07
C ILE A 253 -10.14 -10.86 10.29
N PRO A 254 -9.85 -11.57 9.19
CA PRO A 254 -10.67 -12.66 8.62
C PRO A 254 -10.64 -13.92 9.50
N THR A 255 -11.64 -14.78 9.35
CA THR A 255 -11.65 -16.09 10.02
C THR A 255 -10.74 -17.04 9.24
N GLY A 256 -9.89 -17.77 9.95
CA GLY A 256 -8.98 -18.75 9.35
C GLY A 256 -7.65 -18.82 10.09
N SER A 257 -6.92 -19.91 9.85
CA SER A 257 -5.65 -20.22 10.52
C SER A 257 -4.54 -20.62 9.55
N SER A 258 -4.78 -20.44 8.24
CA SER A 258 -3.82 -20.76 7.19
C SER A 258 -2.62 -19.82 7.24
N ILE A 259 -1.43 -20.39 7.07
CA ILE A 259 -0.16 -19.66 7.04
C ILE A 259 0.28 -19.53 5.58
N SER A 260 0.47 -18.30 5.13
CA SER A 260 1.05 -18.00 3.81
C SER A 260 2.53 -18.38 3.77
N LEU A 261 3.07 -18.68 2.58
CA LEU A 261 4.51 -18.98 2.40
C LEU A 261 5.38 -17.71 2.36
N GLY A 262 4.77 -16.56 2.09
CA GLY A 262 5.35 -15.24 2.34
C GLY A 262 4.39 -14.41 3.17
N SER A 263 4.91 -13.47 3.96
CA SER A 263 4.08 -12.53 4.73
C SER A 263 4.72 -11.15 4.86
N HIS A 264 3.90 -10.16 5.18
CA HIS A 264 4.30 -8.78 5.42
C HIS A 264 3.54 -8.20 6.62
N GLY A 265 3.91 -6.98 7.02
CA GLY A 265 3.33 -6.29 8.18
C GLY A 265 4.13 -6.45 9.48
N TYR A 266 5.37 -6.92 9.39
CA TYR A 266 6.34 -6.89 10.50
C TYR A 266 6.80 -5.45 10.79
N ASP A 267 7.46 -5.23 11.93
CA ASP A 267 8.05 -3.93 12.25
C ASP A 267 9.04 -3.50 11.13
N PRO A 268 8.74 -2.42 10.37
CA PRO A 268 9.58 -1.98 9.26
C PRO A 268 10.92 -1.38 9.70
N TYR A 269 11.07 -1.01 10.98
CA TYR A 269 12.33 -0.51 11.54
C TYR A 269 13.28 -1.65 11.93
N GLN A 270 12.75 -2.84 12.20
CA GLN A 270 13.54 -4.03 12.57
C GLN A 270 13.72 -5.01 11.41
N VAL A 271 12.76 -5.09 10.49
CA VAL A 271 12.74 -6.07 9.40
C VAL A 271 12.91 -5.36 8.06
N SER A 272 14.15 -5.34 7.56
CA SER A 272 14.49 -4.68 6.28
C SER A 272 13.72 -5.23 5.08
N ASP A 273 13.27 -6.49 5.15
CA ASP A 273 12.44 -7.13 4.13
C ASP A 273 11.09 -6.41 3.95
N MET A 274 10.65 -5.56 4.89
CA MET A 274 9.40 -4.79 4.78
C MET A 274 9.55 -3.52 3.94
N ARG A 275 10.77 -3.18 3.51
CA ARG A 275 11.01 -1.97 2.69
C ARG A 275 10.40 -2.14 1.29
N GLY A 276 9.67 -1.11 0.87
CA GLY A 276 9.16 -0.98 -0.50
C GLY A 276 10.20 -0.36 -1.44
N ILE A 277 9.73 -0.04 -2.66
CA ILE A 277 10.52 0.63 -3.70
C ILE A 277 9.99 2.03 -3.99
N PHE A 278 10.84 2.89 -4.54
CA PHE A 278 10.46 4.15 -5.14
C PHE A 278 11.37 4.42 -6.35
N PHE A 279 10.77 4.50 -7.54
CA PHE A 279 11.42 4.96 -8.76
C PHE A 279 10.59 6.08 -9.38
N ALA A 280 11.24 7.07 -9.97
CA ALA A 280 10.55 8.12 -10.70
C ALA A 280 11.36 8.51 -11.95
N ARG A 281 10.65 8.76 -13.05
CA ARG A 281 11.22 9.23 -14.32
C ARG A 281 10.28 10.23 -14.96
N GLY A 282 10.81 11.33 -15.49
CA GLY A 282 9.99 12.32 -16.20
C GLY A 282 10.61 13.72 -16.16
N PRO A 283 9.93 14.70 -16.79
CA PRO A 283 10.43 16.07 -16.86
C PRO A 283 10.46 16.81 -15.51
N GLY A 284 9.65 16.39 -14.54
CA GLY A 284 9.52 17.02 -13.22
C GLY A 284 10.50 16.50 -12.17
N VAL A 285 11.21 15.41 -12.43
CA VAL A 285 12.14 14.78 -11.47
C VAL A 285 13.59 15.00 -11.87
N ARG A 286 14.50 15.02 -10.88
CA ARG A 286 15.94 15.09 -11.15
C ARG A 286 16.42 13.84 -11.89
N LYS A 287 17.28 14.04 -12.89
CA LYS A 287 17.92 12.96 -13.64
C LYS A 287 19.13 12.42 -12.88
N ASN A 288 19.40 11.12 -13.01
CA ASN A 288 20.56 10.45 -12.43
C ASN A 288 20.74 10.73 -10.92
N PHE A 289 19.62 10.78 -10.19
CA PHE A 289 19.59 11.14 -8.79
C PHE A 289 19.15 9.94 -7.94
N ILE A 290 19.92 9.65 -6.89
CA ILE A 290 19.59 8.65 -5.88
C ILE A 290 19.22 9.42 -4.61
N THR A 291 17.98 9.28 -4.18
CA THR A 291 17.51 9.86 -2.91
C THR A 291 18.00 9.03 -1.72
N PRO A 292 18.21 9.65 -0.54
CA PRO A 292 18.20 8.91 0.72
C PRO A 292 16.89 8.10 0.88
N PRO A 293 16.86 7.08 1.77
CA PRO A 293 15.64 6.33 2.05
C PRO A 293 14.46 7.23 2.40
N LEU A 294 13.31 6.94 1.79
CA LEU A 294 12.07 7.68 1.98
C LEU A 294 11.18 6.99 3.01
N GLN A 295 10.35 7.76 3.70
CA GLN A 295 9.18 7.25 4.39
C GLN A 295 7.99 7.27 3.42
N MET A 296 7.06 6.31 3.56
CA MET A 296 5.85 6.26 2.74
C MET A 296 5.04 7.56 2.79
N VAL A 297 5.06 8.26 3.94
CA VAL A 297 4.37 9.55 4.14
C VAL A 297 4.95 10.69 3.30
N ASP A 298 6.20 10.59 2.82
CA ASP A 298 6.84 11.62 1.99
C ASP A 298 6.29 11.63 0.56
N ILE A 299 5.74 10.51 0.10
CA ILE A 299 5.30 10.31 -1.29
C ILE A 299 4.19 11.29 -1.68
N TYR A 300 3.25 11.60 -0.78
CA TYR A 300 2.18 12.55 -1.06
C TYR A 300 2.72 13.94 -1.43
N GLY A 301 3.70 14.45 -0.68
CA GLY A 301 4.33 15.74 -0.93
C GLY A 301 5.02 15.79 -2.30
N ILE A 302 5.81 14.75 -2.62
CA ILE A 302 6.47 14.61 -3.93
C ILE A 302 5.45 14.66 -5.07
N LEU A 303 4.36 13.91 -4.95
CA LEU A 303 3.33 13.83 -5.99
C LEU A 303 2.56 15.15 -6.15
N CYS A 304 2.26 15.85 -5.05
CA CYS A 304 1.63 17.18 -5.11
C CYS A 304 2.51 18.18 -5.86
N GLU A 305 3.82 18.18 -5.59
CA GLU A 305 4.76 19.07 -6.27
C GLU A 305 4.91 18.73 -7.76
N LEU A 306 4.93 17.45 -8.13
CA LEU A 306 4.93 17.02 -9.53
C LEU A 306 3.62 17.39 -10.25
N LEU A 307 2.49 17.43 -9.54
CA LEU A 307 1.21 17.95 -10.03
C LEU A 307 1.11 19.48 -9.89
N GLY A 308 2.17 20.14 -9.40
CA GLY A 308 2.33 21.58 -9.22
C GLY A 308 1.20 22.25 -8.45
N PHE A 309 0.87 21.66 -7.32
CA PHE A 309 0.12 22.33 -6.26
C PHE A 309 0.75 22.05 -4.89
N PRO A 310 0.58 22.97 -3.92
CA PRO A 310 1.11 22.73 -2.59
C PRO A 310 0.34 21.58 -1.91
N PRO A 311 1.03 20.66 -1.21
CA PRO A 311 0.37 19.60 -0.46
C PRO A 311 -0.48 20.17 0.68
N LEU A 312 -1.56 19.47 1.04
CA LEU A 312 -2.31 19.73 2.28
C LEU A 312 -1.45 19.36 3.51
N PRO A 313 -1.82 19.80 4.73
CA PRO A 313 -1.17 19.33 5.95
C PRO A 313 -1.10 17.79 5.99
N ASN A 314 0.11 17.26 6.11
CA ASN A 314 0.41 15.84 6.08
C ASN A 314 1.68 15.55 6.90
N ASN A 315 2.04 14.27 7.05
CA ASN A 315 3.17 13.84 7.88
C ASN A 315 4.50 13.67 7.13
N GLY A 316 4.54 13.95 5.82
CA GLY A 316 5.75 13.91 5.02
C GLY A 316 6.69 15.09 5.27
N THR A 317 7.97 14.87 5.01
CA THR A 317 9.02 15.88 5.14
C THR A 317 9.15 16.70 3.86
N LYS A 318 8.93 18.01 3.94
CA LYS A 318 8.89 18.89 2.77
C LYS A 318 10.22 18.95 2.01
N GLU A 319 11.33 18.97 2.73
CA GLU A 319 12.68 19.09 2.16
C GLU A 319 13.03 17.89 1.27
N ILE A 320 12.49 16.70 1.58
CA ILE A 320 12.64 15.50 0.78
C ILE A 320 11.97 15.68 -0.59
N ALA A 321 10.74 16.22 -0.62
CA ALA A 321 10.02 16.48 -1.86
C ALA A 321 10.79 17.47 -2.77
N HIS A 322 11.22 18.61 -2.21
CA HIS A 322 12.04 19.59 -2.93
C HIS A 322 13.38 19.01 -3.45
N GLY A 323 13.95 18.02 -2.75
CA GLY A 323 15.19 17.36 -3.15
C GLY A 323 15.04 16.48 -4.39
N ILE A 324 13.86 15.90 -4.61
CA ILE A 324 13.58 14.97 -5.73
C ILE A 324 13.04 15.71 -6.95
N VAL A 325 12.19 16.72 -6.74
CA VAL A 325 11.61 17.51 -7.84
C VAL A 325 12.66 18.45 -8.43
N ALA A 326 12.78 18.48 -9.75
CA ALA A 326 13.79 19.28 -10.46
C ALA A 326 13.48 20.78 -10.40
N LEU A 327 12.20 21.14 -10.43
CA LEU A 327 11.69 22.49 -10.29
C LEU A 327 10.56 22.47 -9.25
N PRO A 328 10.85 22.71 -7.96
CA PRO A 328 9.82 22.70 -6.93
C PRO A 328 8.74 23.73 -7.26
N TYR A 329 7.50 23.40 -6.89
CA TYR A 329 6.37 24.31 -7.09
C TYR A 329 6.67 25.67 -6.43
N SER A 330 6.58 26.75 -7.21
CA SER A 330 6.57 28.11 -6.67
C SER A 330 5.46 28.92 -7.33
N SER A 331 4.89 29.86 -6.58
CA SER A 331 3.85 30.77 -7.10
C SER A 331 4.34 31.63 -8.29
N ALA A 332 5.66 31.83 -8.40
CA ALA A 332 6.34 32.48 -9.52
C ALA A 332 6.55 31.54 -10.73
N ASN A 333 6.80 30.26 -10.48
CA ASN A 333 6.90 29.20 -11.49
C ASN A 333 5.60 28.39 -11.54
N ARG A 334 4.45 29.04 -11.79
CA ARG A 334 3.30 28.30 -12.31
C ARG A 334 3.75 27.68 -13.61
N LEU A 335 4.22 26.43 -13.55
CA LEU A 335 4.66 25.66 -14.70
C LEU A 335 3.62 25.90 -15.79
N ASN A 336 4.09 26.45 -16.92
CA ASN A 336 3.26 26.71 -18.08
C ASN A 336 2.36 25.49 -18.31
N ARG A 337 1.09 25.72 -18.64
CA ARG A 337 -0.01 24.73 -18.67
C ARG A 337 0.21 23.42 -19.46
N GLY A 338 1.40 23.14 -19.99
CA GLY A 338 1.74 22.01 -20.86
C GLY A 338 2.50 20.83 -20.24
N SER A 339 2.65 20.71 -18.91
CA SER A 339 3.44 19.61 -18.29
C SER A 339 2.78 19.01 -17.03
N TRP A 340 1.49 18.68 -17.09
CA TRP A 340 0.68 18.33 -15.91
C TRP A 340 0.41 16.86 -15.71
N THR A 341 1.14 15.97 -16.37
CA THR A 341 0.68 14.59 -16.44
C THR A 341 1.54 13.65 -15.62
N ILE A 342 0.91 12.90 -14.72
CA ILE A 342 1.57 11.86 -13.91
C ILE A 342 0.87 10.51 -14.10
N ILE A 343 1.67 9.49 -14.39
CA ILE A 343 1.31 8.09 -14.11
C ILE A 343 1.94 7.70 -12.79
N ILE A 344 1.11 7.28 -11.85
CA ILE A 344 1.54 6.57 -10.66
C ILE A 344 1.20 5.10 -10.87
N LEU A 345 2.22 4.26 -10.92
CA LEU A 345 2.11 2.82 -10.86
C LEU A 345 2.49 2.38 -9.45
N THR A 346 1.56 1.80 -8.72
CA THR A 346 1.90 1.10 -7.48
C THR A 346 2.02 -0.37 -7.77
N ILE A 347 3.25 -0.87 -7.64
CA ILE A 347 3.61 -2.26 -7.78
C ILE A 347 4.06 -2.73 -6.40
N LYS A 348 3.38 -3.73 -5.85
CA LYS A 348 3.82 -4.36 -4.61
C LYS A 348 5.14 -5.12 -4.84
N LEU A 349 6.28 -4.46 -4.67
CA LEU A 349 7.61 -5.01 -4.92
C LEU A 349 8.47 -4.97 -3.65
N LEU A 350 9.03 -6.13 -3.33
CA LEU A 350 10.26 -6.26 -2.58
C LEU A 350 11.43 -6.55 -3.53
N LEU A 351 12.54 -5.83 -3.33
CA LEU A 351 13.81 -6.06 -4.02
C LEU A 351 14.61 -7.18 -3.35
N CYS A 352 14.84 -8.25 -4.11
CA CYS A 352 16.17 -8.84 -4.19
C CYS A 352 16.35 -9.35 -5.63
N SER A 353 17.29 -8.72 -6.35
CA SER A 353 17.99 -9.19 -7.57
C SER A 353 17.29 -9.43 -8.93
N TYR A 354 15.98 -9.21 -9.13
CA TYR A 354 15.33 -9.58 -10.42
C TYR A 354 14.64 -8.51 -11.26
N LEU A 355 14.67 -7.23 -10.89
CA LEU A 355 14.41 -6.17 -11.88
C LEU A 355 15.66 -6.08 -12.77
N HIS A 356 15.63 -6.72 -13.93
CA HIS A 356 16.59 -6.44 -15.00
C HIS A 356 16.35 -5.00 -15.44
N THR A 357 17.08 -4.07 -14.80
CA THR A 357 17.71 -2.82 -15.26
C THR A 357 17.20 -2.03 -16.49
N ASN A 358 16.22 -2.46 -17.26
CA ASN A 358 15.66 -1.76 -18.42
C ASN A 358 14.95 -0.45 -18.02
N PHE A 359 14.39 -0.36 -16.81
CA PHE A 359 13.87 0.91 -16.29
C PHE A 359 14.97 1.97 -16.06
N VAL A 360 16.22 1.54 -15.86
CA VAL A 360 17.38 2.41 -15.56
C VAL A 360 18.31 2.58 -16.78
N ASN A 361 18.35 1.62 -17.70
CA ASN A 361 19.39 1.52 -18.74
C ASN A 361 19.11 2.24 -20.07
N LEU A 362 18.00 2.97 -20.21
CA LEU A 362 17.80 3.88 -21.35
C LEU A 362 18.28 5.29 -20.96
N THR A 363 19.60 5.42 -20.85
CA THR A 363 20.35 6.70 -20.74
C THR A 363 20.61 7.29 -22.12
#